data_AF-A0A7V0XZE7-F1
#
_entry.id   AF-A0A7V0XZE7-F1
#
_cell.length_a   1.000
_cell.length_b   1.000
_cell.length_c   1.000
_cell.angle_alpha   90.00
_cell.angle_beta   90.00
_cell.angle_gamma   90.00
#
_symmetry.space_group_name_H-M   'P 1'
#
loop_
_entity.id
_entity.type
_entity.pdbx_description
1 polymer ?
#
loop_
_entity_poly.entity_id
_entity_poly.type
_entity_poly.pdbx_seq_one_letter_code
_entity_poly.pdbx_strand_id
1 'polypeptide(L)' 'MIIALLGDVHSNFPALEAVAKEIKAISPDAVYFLGDAVGY' A
#
# COMPACT_ATOMS: atom_id res chain seq x y z
N MET A 1 9.37 15.84 -2.35
CA MET A 1 8.04 15.42 -1.89
C MET A 1 7.67 14.15 -2.63
N ILE A 2 7.59 13.03 -1.93
CA ILE A 2 7.26 11.70 -2.45
C ILE A 2 5.94 11.27 -1.80
N ILE A 3 4.99 10.83 -2.62
CA ILE A 3 3.71 10.33 -2.15
C ILE A 3 3.56 8.89 -2.65
N ALA A 4 3.29 7.96 -1.75
CA ALA A 4 2.94 6.59 -2.11
C ALA A 4 1.43 6.46 -2.33
N LEU A 5 1.04 5.84 -3.44
CA LEU A 5 -0.34 5.51 -3.75
C LEU A 5 -0.47 3.99 -3.73
N LEU A 6 -1.33 3.47 -2.85
CA LEU A 6 -1.66 2.05 -2.75
C LEU A 6 -3.12 1.86 -3.15
N GLY A 7 -3.44 0.79 -3.86
CA GLY A 7 -4.84 0.45 -4.10
C GLY A 7 -5.09 -0.99 -4.48
N ASP A 8 -6.36 -1.38 -4.49
CA ASP A 8 -6.88 -2.69 -4.89
C ASP A 8 -6.12 -3.85 -4.25
N VAL A 9 -6.15 -3.90 -2.92
CA VAL A 9 -5.47 -4.96 -2.14
C VAL A 9 -6.21 -6.29 -2.27
N HIS A 10 -7.54 -6.28 -2.39
CA HIS A 10 -8.36 -7.49 -2.58
C HIS A 10 -8.04 -8.65 -1.61
N SER A 11 -7.91 -8.35 -0.31
CA SER A 11 -7.50 -9.31 0.72
C SER A 11 -6.15 -10.03 0.47
N ASN A 12 -5.32 -9.56 -0.48
CA ASN A 12 -4.02 -10.14 -0.77
C ASN A 12 -2.99 -9.68 0.27
N PHE A 13 -3.05 -10.31 1.45
CA PHE A 13 -2.20 -9.98 2.58
C PHE A 13 -0.69 -10.12 2.28
N PRO A 14 -0.21 -11.19 1.60
CA PRO A 14 1.21 -11.28 1.24
C PRO A 14 1.70 -10.13 0.35
N ALA A 15 0.90 -9.70 -0.63
CA ALA A 15 1.24 -8.56 -1.47
C ALA A 15 1.28 -7.25 -0.66
N LEU A 16 0.29 -7.04 0.22
CA LEU A 16 0.25 -5.88 1.09
C LEU A 16 1.48 -5.82 2.01
N GLU A 17 1.91 -6.95 2.57
CA GLU A 17 3.09 -7.00 3.45
C GLU A 17 4.38 -6.66 2.70
N ALA A 18 4.52 -7.15 1.46
CA ALA A 18 5.67 -6.84 0.61
C ALA A 18 5.73 -5.34 0.27
N VAL A 19 4.60 -4.75 -0.14
CA VAL A 19 4.54 -3.32 -0.45
C VAL A 19 4.75 -2.45 0.80
N ALA A 20 4.23 -2.86 1.96
CA ALA A 20 4.43 -2.14 3.21
C ALA A 20 5.91 -2.06 3.63
N LYS A 21 6.69 -3.14 3.40
CA LYS A 21 8.14 -3.15 3.63
C LYS A 21 8.85 -2.14 2.73
N GLU A 22 8.46 -2.07 1.47
CA GLU A 22 9.05 -1.14 0.50
C GLU A 22 8.68 0.32 0.80
N ILE A 23 7.40 0.60 1.12
CA ILE A 23 6.96 1.95 1.54
C ILE A 23 7.77 2.42 2.76
N LYS A 24 8.03 1.53 3.72
CA LYS A 24 8.85 1.86 4.90
C LYS A 24 10.30 2.17 4.54
N ALA A 25 10.88 1.49 3.54
CA ALA A 25 12.24 1.76 3.08
C ALA A 25 12.34 3.09 2.32
N ILE A 26 11.33 3.41 1.50
CA ILE A 26 11.25 4.65 0.72
C ILE A 26 10.95 5.87 1.62
N SER A 27 10.21 5.68 2.71
CA SER A 27 9.79 6.73 3.66
C SER A 27 9.16 7.95 2.96
N PRO A 28 8.04 7.78 2.23
CA PRO A 28 7.36 8.88 1.56
C PRO A 28 6.75 9.87 2.57
N ASP A 29 6.52 11.11 2.12
CA ASP A 29 5.91 12.17 2.93
C ASP A 29 4.44 11.87 3.26
N ALA A 30 3.75 11.09 2.41
CA ALA A 30 2.39 10.63 2.63
C ALA A 30 2.13 9.29 1.93
N VAL A 31 1.19 8.52 2.46
CA VAL A 31 0.65 7.29 1.84
C VAL A 31 -0.86 7.47 1.70
N TYR A 32 -1.36 7.37 0.47
CA TYR A 32 -2.80 7.35 0.20
C TYR A 32 -3.23 5.97 -0.23
N PHE A 33 -4.33 5.51 0.35
CA PHE A 33 -5.00 4.30 -0.06
C PHE A 33 -6.20 4.64 -0.96
N LEU A 34 -6.28 3.97 -2.09
CA LEU A 34 -7.27 4.17 -3.14
C LEU A 34 -7.93 2.81 -3.45
N GLY A 35 -9.24 2.76 -3.62
CA GLY A 35 -9.91 1.50 -3.97
C GLY A 35 -10.07 0.52 -2.80
N ASP A 36 -10.14 -0.77 -3.10
CA ASP A 36 -10.71 -1.76 -2.17
C ASP A 36 -9.66 -2.48 -1.33
N ALA A 37 -9.79 -2.36 0.00
CA ALA A 37 -8.97 -3.13 0.95
C ALA A 37 -9.45 -4.58 1.08
N VAL A 38 -10.68 -4.86 0.63
CA VAL A 38 -11.45 -6.06 0.93
C VAL A 38 -11.47 -7.06 -0.22
N GLY A 39 -11.57 -8.33 0.14
CA GLY A 39 -12.05 -9.43 -0.69
C GLY A 39 -13.31 -10.01 -0.02
N TYR A 40 -14.28 -10.40 -0.85
CA TYR A 40 -15.54 -11.03 -0.45
C TYR A 40 -15.37 -12.19 0.54
#